data_AF-A0AAE3YS87-F1
#
_entry.id   AF-A0AAE3YS87-F1
#
_cell.length_a   1.000
_cell.length_b   1.000
_cell.length_c   1.000
_cell.angle_alpha   90.00
_cell.angle_beta   90.00
_cell.angle_gamma   90.00
#
_symmetry.space_group_name_H-M   'P 1'
#
loop_
_entity.id
_entity.type
_entity.pdbx_description
1 polymer ?
#
loop_
_entity_poly.entity_id
_entity_poly.type
_entity_poly.pdbx_seq_one_letter_code
_entity_poly.pdbx_strand_id
1 'polypeptide(L)'
;MSGGIIGQILTAIAALGGLLGAAGGIAVLAQRRKLRADAADVITDTALTLVQPLRERVAELEERARAATRQVDELSASVATLTGTLRGWRLAILSPHVSREELRAMVTLPVEAPNGHVDVSG
;
A
#
# COMPACT_ATOMS: atom_id res chain seq x y z
N MET A 1 -32.02 10.31 42.33
CA MET A 1 -30.62 9.83 42.44
C MET A 1 -29.87 10.18 41.16
N SER A 2 -29.24 11.35 41.07
CA SER A 2 -28.37 11.73 39.93
C SER A 2 -27.41 12.89 40.28
N GLY A 3 -26.69 12.79 41.41
CA GLY A 3 -25.75 13.85 41.85
C GLY A 3 -24.35 13.36 42.25
N GLY A 4 -24.08 12.05 42.21
CA GLY A 4 -22.89 11.45 42.83
C GLY A 4 -21.62 11.44 41.97
N ILE A 5 -21.73 11.51 40.65
CA ILE A 5 -20.58 11.20 39.76
C ILE A 5 -19.78 12.47 39.44
N ILE A 6 -20.45 13.60 39.20
CA ILE A 6 -19.77 14.84 38.81
C ILE A 6 -18.98 15.45 39.98
N GLY A 7 -19.50 15.34 41.21
CA GLY A 7 -18.80 15.81 42.41
C GLY A 7 -17.53 15.03 42.72
N GLN A 8 -17.51 13.72 42.47
CA GLN A 8 -16.33 12.86 42.68
C GLN A 8 -15.22 13.12 41.67
N ILE A 9 -15.57 13.42 40.41
CA ILE A 9 -14.59 13.74 39.38
C ILE A 9 -13.88 15.06 39.69
N LEU A 10 -14.62 16.08 40.13
CA LEU A 10 -14.04 17.38 40.50
C LEU A 10 -13.13 17.30 41.73
N THR A 11 -13.48 16.48 42.73
CA THR A 11 -12.62 16.27 43.90
C THR A 11 -11.38 15.44 43.58
N ALA A 12 -11.49 14.45 42.69
CA ALA A 12 -10.34 13.69 42.22
C ALA A 12 -9.34 14.59 41.45
N ILE A 13 -9.84 15.50 40.61
CA ILE A 13 -9.00 16.46 39.88
C ILE A 13 -8.36 17.48 40.84
N ALA A 14 -9.08 17.96 41.85
CA ALA A 14 -8.53 18.85 42.87
C ALA A 14 -7.45 18.18 43.73
N ALA A 15 -7.61 16.90 44.07
CA ALA A 15 -6.60 16.12 44.79
C ALA A 15 -5.34 15.86 43.94
N LEU A 16 -5.51 15.63 42.63
CA LEU A 16 -4.39 15.51 41.68
C LEU A 16 -3.69 16.85 41.41
N GLY A 17 -4.40 17.98 41.53
CA GLY A 17 -3.81 19.32 41.43
C GLY A 17 -3.11 19.80 42.71
N GLY A 18 -3.60 19.39 43.89
CA GLY A 18 -3.10 19.86 45.20
C GLY A 18 -1.88 19.12 45.76
N LEU A 19 -1.54 17.93 45.24
CA LEU A 19 -0.41 17.13 45.73
C LEU A 19 0.97 17.58 45.20
N LEU A 20 1.02 18.68 44.44
CA LEU A 20 2.25 19.39 44.04
C LEU A 20 2.60 20.54 45.02
N GLY A 21 2.25 20.39 46.29
CA GLY A 21 2.64 21.30 47.37
C GLY A 21 4.11 21.11 47.80
N ALA A 22 4.99 21.95 47.23
CA ALA A 22 6.22 22.53 47.80
C ALA A 22 7.36 21.66 48.40
N ALA A 23 7.24 20.35 48.64
CA ALA A 23 8.31 19.57 49.30
C ALA A 23 8.97 18.46 48.45
N GLY A 24 8.40 18.08 47.30
CA GLY A 24 8.87 16.95 46.48
C GLY A 24 9.53 17.31 45.14
N GLY A 25 9.75 18.59 44.85
CA GLY A 25 10.02 19.08 43.49
C GLY A 25 11.34 18.64 42.85
N ILE A 26 12.39 18.37 43.64
CA ILE A 26 13.73 18.06 43.09
C ILE A 26 13.89 16.56 42.77
N ALA A 27 13.31 15.67 43.59
CA ALA A 27 13.39 14.22 43.39
C ALA A 27 12.61 13.77 42.14
N VAL A 28 11.41 14.33 41.92
CA VAL A 28 10.58 13.98 40.74
C VAL A 28 11.20 14.48 39.44
N LEU A 29 11.94 15.60 39.45
CA LEU A 29 12.63 16.11 38.25
C LEU A 29 13.80 15.22 37.84
N ALA A 30 14.59 14.75 38.81
CA ALA A 30 15.70 13.81 38.56
C ALA A 30 15.18 12.46 38.04
N GLN A 31 14.08 11.97 38.62
CA GLN A 31 13.46 10.71 38.22
C GLN A 31 12.80 10.80 36.83
N ARG A 32 12.20 11.94 36.47
CA ARG A 32 11.70 12.20 35.10
C ARG A 32 12.81 12.26 34.06
N ARG A 33 14.00 12.79 34.40
CA ARG A 33 15.14 12.79 33.47
C ARG A 33 15.67 11.39 33.23
N LYS A 34 15.77 10.58 34.28
CA LYS A 34 16.21 9.17 34.16
C LYS A 34 15.20 8.32 33.38
N LEU A 35 13.89 8.46 33.65
CA LEU A 35 12.83 7.77 32.90
C LEU A 35 12.73 8.25 31.44
N ARG A 36 13.02 9.51 31.15
CA ARG A 36 13.09 10.01 29.76
C ARG A 36 14.31 9.48 29.02
N ALA A 37 15.45 9.36 29.70
CA ALA A 37 16.65 8.77 29.12
C ALA A 37 16.45 7.28 28.84
N ASP A 38 15.93 6.52 29.81
CA ASP A 38 15.64 5.08 29.64
C ASP A 38 14.56 4.85 28.57
N ALA A 39 13.53 5.70 28.49
CA ALA A 39 12.52 5.62 27.43
C ALA A 39 13.08 6.00 26.04
N ALA A 40 13.96 7.00 25.96
CA ALA A 40 14.61 7.36 24.70
C ALA A 40 15.56 6.26 24.21
N ASP A 41 16.26 5.59 25.13
CA ASP A 41 17.16 4.47 24.81
C ASP A 41 16.35 3.26 24.34
N VAL A 42 15.25 2.92 25.02
CA VAL A 42 14.33 1.85 24.60
C VAL A 42 13.66 2.16 23.26
N ILE A 43 13.23 3.41 23.02
CA ILE A 43 12.67 3.84 21.73
C ILE A 43 13.73 3.76 20.62
N THR A 44 14.98 4.11 20.92
CA THR A 44 16.08 4.01 19.95
C THR A 44 16.42 2.56 19.65
N ASP A 45 16.46 1.70 20.66
CA ASP A 45 16.76 0.28 20.50
C ASP A 45 15.62 -0.46 19.76
N THR A 46 14.36 -0.12 20.05
CA THR A 46 13.21 -0.60 19.26
C THR A 46 13.20 -0.06 17.84
N ALA A 47 13.56 1.21 17.63
CA ALA A 47 13.70 1.74 16.28
C ALA A 47 14.80 1.00 15.51
N LEU A 48 15.96 0.76 16.12
CA LEU A 48 17.09 0.06 15.48
C LEU A 48 16.76 -1.40 15.17
N THR A 49 16.03 -2.09 16.04
CA THR A 49 15.58 -3.48 15.79
C THR A 49 14.49 -3.59 14.74
N LEU A 50 13.65 -2.55 14.56
CA LEU A 50 12.54 -2.57 13.59
C LEU A 50 12.89 -2.00 12.22
N VAL A 51 13.94 -1.20 12.09
CA VAL A 51 14.31 -0.58 10.80
C VAL A 51 14.67 -1.63 9.74
N GLN A 52 15.44 -2.65 10.10
CA GLN A 52 15.83 -3.72 9.15
C GLN A 52 14.63 -4.54 8.64
N PRO A 53 13.74 -5.07 9.50
CA PRO A 53 12.57 -5.80 9.01
C PRO A 53 11.58 -4.91 8.25
N LEU A 54 11.48 -3.61 8.59
CA LEU A 54 10.67 -2.68 7.79
C LEU A 54 11.28 -2.43 6.41
N ARG A 55 12.60 -2.28 6.29
CA ARG A 55 13.28 -2.14 4.99
C ARG A 55 13.07 -3.38 4.11
N GLU A 56 13.17 -4.57 4.68
CA GLU A 56 12.91 -5.82 3.96
C GLU A 56 11.47 -5.88 3.47
N ARG A 57 10.49 -5.55 4.33
CA ARG A 57 9.07 -5.51 3.93
C ARG A 57 8.79 -4.44 2.88
N VAL A 58 9.41 -3.26 2.96
CA VAL A 58 9.27 -2.21 1.95
C VAL A 58 9.86 -2.68 0.63
N ALA A 59 11.07 -3.27 0.63
CA ALA A 59 11.68 -3.79 -0.58
C ALA A 59 10.85 -4.90 -1.23
N GLU A 60 10.27 -5.80 -0.43
CA GLU A 60 9.37 -6.85 -0.89
C GLU A 60 8.07 -6.27 -1.48
N LEU A 61 7.46 -5.27 -0.82
CA LEU A 61 6.28 -4.58 -1.32
C LEU A 61 6.56 -3.80 -2.60
N GLU A 62 7.71 -3.15 -2.71
CA GLU A 62 8.14 -2.47 -3.93
C GLU A 62 8.30 -3.46 -5.09
N GLU A 63 8.90 -4.63 -4.86
CA GLU A 63 9.04 -5.63 -5.92
C GLU A 63 7.68 -6.20 -6.34
N ARG A 64 6.79 -6.48 -5.38
CA ARG A 64 5.41 -6.89 -5.67
C ARG A 64 4.66 -5.81 -6.46
N ALA A 65 4.82 -4.54 -6.10
CA ALA A 65 4.21 -3.43 -6.83
C ALA A 65 4.76 -3.34 -8.27
N ARG A 66 6.07 -3.46 -8.47
CA ARG A 66 6.69 -3.48 -9.80
C ARG A 66 6.21 -4.68 -10.64
N ALA A 67 6.05 -5.85 -10.04
CA ALA A 67 5.53 -7.02 -10.72
C ALA A 67 4.05 -6.84 -11.12
N ALA A 68 3.23 -6.29 -10.23
CA ALA A 68 1.83 -5.99 -10.50
C ALA A 68 1.68 -4.95 -11.62
N THR A 69 2.48 -3.87 -11.61
CA THR A 69 2.49 -2.88 -12.69
C THR A 69 2.84 -3.51 -14.03
N ARG A 70 3.88 -4.35 -14.09
CA ARG A 70 4.24 -5.08 -15.33
C ARG A 70 3.09 -5.95 -15.85
N GLN A 71 2.37 -6.65 -14.97
CA GLN A 71 1.20 -7.45 -15.37
C GLN A 71 0.05 -6.59 -15.90
N VAL A 72 -0.19 -5.43 -15.29
CA VAL A 72 -1.21 -4.47 -15.75
C VAL A 72 -0.84 -3.92 -17.13
N ASP A 73 0.43 -3.58 -17.35
CA ASP A 73 0.90 -3.07 -18.64
C ASP A 73 0.77 -4.12 -19.75
N GLU A 74 1.14 -5.37 -19.47
CA GLU A 74 0.99 -6.50 -20.39
C GLU A 74 -0.47 -6.80 -20.72
N LEU A 75 -1.35 -6.79 -19.71
CA LEU A 75 -2.78 -6.98 -19.91
C LEU A 75 -3.37 -5.83 -20.73
N SER A 76 -2.97 -4.59 -20.43
CA SER A 76 -3.42 -3.40 -21.14
C SER A 76 -3.01 -3.42 -22.61
N ALA A 77 -1.78 -3.84 -22.90
CA ALA A 77 -1.30 -4.05 -24.26
C ALA A 77 -2.12 -5.13 -24.99
N SER A 78 -2.40 -6.25 -24.33
CA SER A 78 -3.22 -7.33 -24.88
C SER A 78 -4.65 -6.88 -25.20
N VAL A 79 -5.27 -6.13 -24.29
CA VAL A 79 -6.61 -5.55 -24.49
C VAL A 79 -6.60 -4.56 -25.67
N ALA A 80 -5.56 -3.73 -25.78
CA ALA A 80 -5.43 -2.78 -26.89
C ALA A 80 -5.33 -3.52 -28.24
N THR A 81 -4.49 -4.56 -28.33
CA THR A 81 -4.36 -5.40 -29.52
C THR A 81 -5.70 -6.04 -29.90
N LEU A 82 -6.37 -6.71 -28.96
CA LEU A 82 -7.67 -7.36 -29.21
C LEU A 82 -8.73 -6.35 -29.66
N THR A 83 -8.78 -5.18 -29.02
CA THR A 83 -9.71 -4.10 -29.39
C THR A 83 -9.43 -3.59 -30.81
N GLY A 84 -8.16 -3.46 -31.18
CA GLY A 84 -7.73 -3.10 -32.53
C GLY A 84 -8.19 -4.12 -33.57
N THR A 85 -7.96 -5.41 -33.30
CA THR A 85 -8.39 -6.51 -34.18
C THR A 85 -9.91 -6.53 -34.36
N LEU A 86 -10.69 -6.46 -33.26
CA LEU A 86 -12.15 -6.42 -33.31
C LEU A 86 -12.65 -5.21 -34.11
N ARG A 87 -12.01 -4.05 -33.95
CA ARG A 87 -12.33 -2.85 -34.74
C ARG A 87 -12.04 -3.06 -36.22
N GLY A 88 -10.91 -3.69 -36.56
CA GLY A 88 -10.54 -4.05 -37.93
C GLY A 88 -11.57 -4.99 -38.57
N TRP A 89 -11.95 -6.06 -37.87
CA TRP A 89 -12.99 -6.99 -38.31
C TRP A 89 -14.34 -6.28 -38.49
N ARG A 90 -14.73 -5.41 -37.56
CA ARG A 90 -15.96 -4.63 -37.68
C ARG A 90 -15.97 -3.76 -38.95
N LEU A 91 -14.87 -3.09 -39.26
CA LEU A 91 -14.76 -2.27 -40.47
C LEU A 91 -14.82 -3.12 -41.75
N ALA A 92 -14.18 -4.28 -41.76
CA ALA A 92 -14.20 -5.19 -42.90
C ALA A 92 -15.60 -5.76 -43.16
N ILE A 93 -16.33 -6.17 -42.11
CA ILE A 93 -17.70 -6.68 -42.21
C ILE A 93 -18.66 -5.62 -42.77
N LEU A 94 -18.48 -4.36 -42.36
CA LEU A 94 -19.31 -3.24 -42.81
C LEU A 94 -18.91 -2.70 -44.19
N SER A 95 -17.81 -3.19 -44.78
CA SER A 95 -17.35 -2.76 -46.09
C SER A 95 -18.12 -3.50 -47.20
N PRO A 96 -18.65 -2.78 -48.20
CA PRO A 96 -19.47 -3.39 -49.27
C PRO A 96 -18.66 -4.24 -50.27
N HIS A 97 -17.32 -4.21 -50.20
CA HIS A 97 -16.44 -4.84 -51.19
C HIS A 97 -15.60 -5.99 -50.65
N VAL A 98 -15.70 -6.31 -49.35
CA VAL A 98 -14.90 -7.38 -48.76
C VAL A 98 -15.60 -8.73 -48.98
N SER A 99 -14.88 -9.68 -49.55
CA SER A 99 -15.37 -11.03 -49.81
C SER A 99 -15.38 -11.88 -48.52
N ARG A 100 -16.20 -12.94 -48.51
CA ARG A 100 -16.23 -13.91 -47.40
C ARG A 100 -14.90 -14.63 -47.20
N GLU A 101 -14.16 -14.85 -48.29
CA GLU A 101 -12.82 -15.47 -48.29
C GLU A 101 -11.82 -14.59 -47.51
N GLU A 102 -11.83 -13.29 -47.80
CA GLU A 102 -10.97 -12.30 -47.14
C GLU A 102 -11.32 -12.13 -45.66
N LEU A 103 -12.62 -12.11 -45.31
CA LEU A 103 -13.04 -12.10 -43.91
C LEU A 103 -12.57 -13.35 -43.15
N ARG A 104 -12.66 -14.52 -43.78
CA ARG A 104 -12.17 -15.77 -43.17
C ARG A 104 -10.65 -15.71 -42.98
N ALA A 105 -9.91 -15.23 -43.96
CA ALA A 105 -8.46 -15.06 -43.84
C ALA A 105 -8.11 -14.12 -42.67
N MET A 106 -8.81 -13.00 -42.53
CA MET A 106 -8.60 -12.02 -41.44
C MET A 106 -8.83 -12.58 -40.03
N VAL A 107 -9.73 -13.55 -39.86
CA VAL A 107 -10.01 -14.19 -38.56
C VAL A 107 -9.05 -15.35 -38.28
N THR A 108 -8.56 -16.01 -39.32
CA THR A 108 -7.68 -17.18 -39.20
C THR A 108 -6.22 -16.80 -38.93
N LEU A 109 -5.82 -15.57 -39.27
CA LEU A 109 -4.49 -15.06 -38.96
C LEU A 109 -4.33 -14.93 -37.43
N PRO A 110 -3.23 -15.46 -36.85
CA PRO A 110 -2.98 -15.33 -35.42
C PRO A 110 -2.87 -13.84 -35.06
N VAL A 111 -3.57 -13.43 -34.02
CA VAL A 111 -3.36 -12.12 -33.40
C VAL A 111 -1.97 -12.16 -32.77
N GLU A 112 -1.03 -11.45 -33.38
CA GLU A 112 0.34 -11.36 -32.90
C GLU A 112 0.34 -10.79 -31.48
N ALA A 113 0.84 -11.58 -30.53
CA ALA A 113 0.93 -11.15 -29.14
C ALA A 113 1.85 -9.91 -29.06
N PRO A 114 1.47 -8.87 -28.29
CA PRO A 114 2.26 -7.64 -28.20
C PRO A 114 3.67 -7.86 -27.63
N ASN A 115 3.91 -8.99 -26.96
CA ASN A 115 5.18 -9.34 -26.33
C ASN A 115 5.68 -10.68 -26.87
N GLY A 116 6.50 -10.64 -27.93
CA GLY A 116 7.27 -11.80 -28.37
C GLY A 116 8.35 -12.15 -27.35
N HIS A 117 8.01 -12.93 -26.33
CA HIS A 117 8.98 -13.66 -25.51
C HIS A 117 8.49 -15.11 -25.34
N VAL A 118 8.70 -15.91 -26.38
CA VAL A 118 8.76 -17.36 -26.24
C VAL A 118 10.25 -17.70 -26.16
N ASP A 119 10.80 -17.67 -24.95
CA ASP A 119 12.00 -18.44 -24.66
C ASP A 119 11.54 -19.71 -23.94
N VAL A 120 11.26 -20.74 -24.76
CA VAL A 120 11.06 -22.11 -24.30
C VAL A 120 12.21 -22.92 -24.86
N SER A 121 13.38 -22.75 -24.25
CA SER A 121 14.48 -23.71 -24.36
C SER A 121 14.60 -24.42 -23.02
N GLY A 122 13.95 -25.58 -22.92
CA GLY A 122 14.16 -26.62 -21.92
C GLY A 122 14.30 -27.96 -22.62
#